data_AF-A0A534W6Z4-F1
#
_entry.id   AF-A0A534W6Z4-F1
#
_cell.length_a   1.000
_cell.length_b   1.000
_cell.length_c   1.000
_cell.angle_alpha   90.00
_cell.angle_beta   90.00
_cell.angle_gamma   90.00
#
_symmetry.space_group_name_H-M   'P 1'
#
loop_
_entity.id
_entity.type
_entity.pdbx_description
1 polymer ?
#
loop_
_entity_poly.entity_id
_entity_poly.type
_entity_poly.pdbx_seq_one_letter_code
_entity_poly.pdbx_strand_id
1 'polypeptide(L)' 'MRIALTHNLRLTDSEEEAEFDSRETIAALTGAMERLGHRVERVEVSGPASRTAARLEAFAPDLIFNTAEGRRGRFREA' A
#
# COMPACT_ATOMS: atom_id res chain seq x y z
N MET A 1 -12.58 -10.05 -6.83
CA MET A 1 -12.05 -8.83 -7.43
C MET A 1 -10.53 -8.83 -7.32
N ARG A 2 -9.85 -8.08 -8.18
CA ARG A 2 -8.43 -7.73 -8.08
C ARG A 2 -8.31 -6.49 -7.21
N ILE A 3 -7.61 -6.60 -6.09
CA ILE A 3 -7.39 -5.49 -5.15
C ILE A 3 -5.90 -5.17 -5.13
N ALA A 4 -5.55 -3.92 -5.43
CA ALA A 4 -4.20 -3.43 -5.18
C ALA A 4 -4.16 -2.85 -3.76
N LEU A 5 -3.36 -3.43 -2.88
CA LEU A 5 -3.08 -2.89 -1.55
C LEU A 5 -1.85 -1.98 -1.62
N THR A 6 -2.07 -0.68 -1.77
CA THR A 6 -0.98 0.31 -1.81
C THR A 6 -0.54 0.67 -0.41
N HIS A 7 0.77 0.63 -0.16
CA HIS A 7 1.34 0.86 1.16
C HIS A 7 2.76 1.43 1.05
N ASN A 8 3.21 2.07 2.11
CA ASN A 8 4.62 2.33 2.41
C ASN A 8 4.96 1.63 3.72
N LEU A 9 5.96 0.74 3.68
CA LEU A 9 6.37 0.00 4.87
C LEU A 9 7.10 0.91 5.87
N ARG A 10 6.74 0.77 7.15
CA ARG A 10 7.58 1.25 8.25
C ARG A 10 8.84 0.39 8.34
N LEU A 11 9.99 1.00 8.10
CA LEU A 11 11.30 0.34 8.15
C LEU A 11 12.14 0.82 9.33
N THR A 12 11.81 1.99 9.88
CA THR A 12 12.50 2.69 10.95
C THR A 12 11.49 3.24 11.96
N ASP A 13 11.98 3.60 13.15
CA ASP A 13 11.19 4.30 14.18
C ASP A 13 11.25 5.84 14.02
N SER A 14 11.54 6.33 12.82
CA SER A 14 11.59 7.77 12.55
C SER A 14 10.19 8.38 12.57
N GLU A 15 10.10 9.65 12.95
CA GLU A 15 8.84 10.40 12.93
C GLU A 15 8.22 10.48 11.51
N GLU A 16 9.05 10.37 10.47
CA GLU A 16 8.58 10.34 9.08
C GLU A 16 7.80 9.07 8.73
N GLU A 17 8.09 7.95 9.41
CA GLU A 17 7.49 6.64 9.15
C GLU A 17 6.54 6.17 10.27
N ALA A 18 6.28 7.01 11.28
CA ALA A 18 5.47 6.64 12.44
C ALA A 18 4.04 6.21 12.07
N GLU A 19 3.48 6.83 11.02
CA GLU A 19 2.15 6.55 10.48
C GLU A 19 2.15 5.37 9.49
N PHE A 20 3.33 4.87 9.09
CA PHE A 20 3.44 3.78 8.13
C PHE A 20 3.12 2.43 8.79
N ASP A 21 2.53 1.55 8.00
CA ASP A 21 2.15 0.22 8.46
C ASP A 21 3.37 -0.72 8.56
N SER A 22 3.30 -1.60 9.56
CA SER A 22 4.28 -2.67 9.71
C SER A 22 4.10 -3.75 8.63
N ARG A 23 5.17 -4.53 8.38
CA ARG A 23 5.07 -5.73 7.52
C ARG A 23 4.00 -6.70 8.01
N GLU A 24 3.81 -6.84 9.32
CA GLU A 24 2.80 -7.71 9.91
C GLU A 24 1.39 -7.23 9.59
N THR A 25 1.13 -5.92 9.73
CA THR A 25 -0.16 -5.31 9.38
C THR A 25 -0.50 -5.54 7.91
N ILE A 26 0.45 -5.27 7.01
CA ILE A 26 0.24 -5.46 5.56
C ILE A 26 0.00 -6.94 5.23
N ALA A 27 0.69 -7.87 5.90
CA ALA A 27 0.44 -9.30 5.75
C ALA A 27 -0.96 -9.71 6.24
N ALA A 28 -1.39 -9.18 7.39
CA ALA A 28 -2.70 -9.44 7.98
C ALA A 28 -3.84 -8.93 7.08
N LEU A 29 -3.72 -7.69 6.58
CA LEU A 29 -4.69 -7.08 5.64
C LEU A 29 -4.79 -7.88 4.35
N THR A 30 -3.64 -8.24 3.76
CA THR A 30 -3.61 -9.06 2.54
C THR A 30 -4.32 -10.39 2.75
N GLY A 31 -3.97 -11.11 3.82
CA GLY A 31 -4.58 -12.40 4.12
C GLY A 31 -6.06 -12.31 4.42
N ALA A 32 -6.52 -11.22 5.05
CA ALA A 32 -7.95 -10.98 5.28
C ALA A 32 -8.72 -10.82 3.97
N MET A 33 -8.21 -9.99 3.05
CA MET A 33 -8.82 -9.79 1.73
C MET A 33 -8.79 -11.07 0.87
N GLU A 34 -7.69 -11.83 0.91
CA GLU A 34 -7.57 -13.12 0.22
C GLU A 34 -8.57 -14.16 0.75
N ARG A 35 -8.78 -14.23 2.08
CA ARG A 35 -9.79 -15.11 2.70
C ARG A 35 -11.23 -14.75 2.28
N LEU A 36 -11.48 -13.50 1.89
CA LEU A 36 -12.75 -13.06 1.31
C LEU A 36 -12.88 -13.41 -0.18
N GLY A 37 -11.91 -14.12 -0.77
CA GLY A 37 -11.93 -14.57 -2.16
C GLY A 37 -11.43 -13.51 -3.16
N HIS A 38 -10.67 -12.53 -2.72
CA HIS A 38 -10.07 -11.52 -3.60
C HIS A 38 -8.66 -11.90 -4.03
N ARG A 39 -8.26 -11.51 -5.24
CA ARG A 39 -6.87 -11.58 -5.69
C ARG A 39 -6.20 -10.28 -5.28
N VAL A 40 -5.20 -10.34 -4.41
CA VAL A 40 -4.56 -9.15 -3.86
C VAL A 40 -3.13 -9.01 -4.39
N GLU A 41 -2.75 -7.82 -4.83
CA GLU A 41 -1.36 -7.46 -5.08
C GLU A 41 -0.93 -6.33 -4.14
N ARG A 42 0.16 -6.55 -3.40
CA ARG A 42 0.77 -5.53 -2.54
C ARG A 42 1.61 -4.58 -3.39
N VAL A 43 1.28 -3.29 -3.41
CA VAL A 43 1.98 -2.27 -4.18
C VAL A 43 2.72 -1.30 -3.25
N GLU A 44 4.03 -1.44 -3.15
CA GLU A 44 4.88 -0.51 -2.38
C GLU A 44 5.04 0.81 -3.15
N VAL A 45 4.71 1.94 -2.52
CA VAL A 45 4.62 3.25 -3.18
C VAL A 45 5.73 4.24 -2.78
N SER A 46 6.68 3.84 -1.93
CA SER A 46 7.83 4.67 -1.55
C SER A 46 8.78 5.01 -2.71
N GLY A 47 8.67 4.32 -3.84
CA GLY A 47 9.48 4.56 -5.03
C GLY A 47 8.95 5.68 -5.94
N PRO A 48 9.56 5.85 -7.13
CA PRO A 48 9.06 6.81 -8.13
C PRO A 48 7.60 6.52 -8.50
N ALA A 49 6.80 7.57 -8.64
CA ALA A 49 5.37 7.45 -8.99
C ALA A 49 5.12 6.65 -10.29
N SER A 50 6.03 6.75 -11.26
CA SER A 50 5.99 5.97 -12.50
C SER A 50 6.03 4.46 -12.27
N ARG A 51 6.76 4.00 -11.24
CA ARG A 51 6.80 2.58 -10.87
C ARG A 51 5.45 2.12 -10.31
N THR A 52 4.85 2.93 -9.44
CA THR A 52 3.52 2.66 -8.89
C THR A 52 2.48 2.61 -10.00
N ALA A 53 2.47 3.61 -10.89
CA ALA A 53 1.56 3.66 -12.04
C ALA A 53 1.70 2.43 -12.94
N ALA A 54 2.93 2.07 -13.34
CA ALA A 54 3.18 0.90 -14.18
C ALA A 54 2.69 -0.41 -13.54
N ARG A 55 2.85 -0.56 -12.21
CA ARG A 55 2.35 -1.74 -11.49
C ARG A 55 0.84 -1.79 -11.43
N LEU A 56 0.19 -0.66 -11.17
CA LEU A 56 -1.28 -0.57 -11.15
C LEU A 56 -1.86 -0.85 -12.54
N GLU A 57 -1.24 -0.34 -13.62
CA GLU A 57 -1.64 -0.64 -14.99
C GLU A 57 -1.49 -2.13 -15.32
N ALA A 58 -0.35 -2.75 -14.96
CA ALA A 58 -0.10 -4.16 -15.23
C ALA A 58 -1.04 -5.10 -14.46
N PHE A 59 -1.36 -4.77 -13.20
CA PHE A 59 -2.29 -5.56 -12.40
C PHE A 59 -3.76 -5.29 -12.78
N ALA A 60 -4.05 -4.07 -13.23
CA ALA A 60 -5.36 -3.52 -13.56
C ALA A 60 -6.40 -3.80 -12.45
N PRO A 61 -6.20 -3.31 -11.22
CA PRO A 61 -7.10 -3.61 -10.11
C PRO A 61 -8.53 -3.12 -10.36
N ASP A 62 -9.51 -3.83 -9.80
CA ASP A 62 -10.89 -3.36 -9.75
C ASP A 62 -11.08 -2.36 -8.60
N LEU A 63 -10.23 -2.45 -7.57
CA LEU A 63 -10.19 -1.56 -6.40
C LEU A 63 -8.74 -1.33 -5.95
N ILE A 64 -8.41 -0.08 -5.63
CA ILE A 64 -7.17 0.26 -4.91
C ILE A 64 -7.55 0.49 -3.45
N PHE A 65 -7.03 -0.34 -2.55
CA PHE A 65 -7.13 -0.17 -1.11
C PHE A 65 -5.85 0.50 -0.62
N ASN A 66 -5.91 1.81 -0.38
CA ASN A 66 -4.73 2.58 0.03
C ASN A 66 -4.59 2.62 1.55
N THR A 67 -3.43 2.20 2.05
CA THR A 67 -2.96 2.50 3.41
C THR A 67 -1.64 3.28 3.40
N ALA A 68 -1.23 3.76 2.23
CA ALA A 68 -0.01 4.55 2.12
C ALA A 68 -0.24 6.00 2.54
N GLU A 69 0.67 6.51 3.37
CA GLU A 69 0.64 7.89 3.87
C GLU A 69 1.65 8.79 3.13
N GLY A 70 1.38 10.09 3.05
CA GLY A 70 2.31 11.02 2.41
C GLY A 70 3.52 11.36 3.26
N ARG A 71 4.67 11.58 2.61
CA ARG A 71 5.94 11.85 3.33
C ARG A 71 6.07 13.25 3.91
N ARG A 72 5.34 14.25 3.41
CA ARG A 72 5.53 15.66 3.79
C ARG A 72 4.27 16.50 3.75
N GLY A 73 4.18 17.44 4.69
CA GLY A 73 3.23 18.55 4.66
C GLY A 73 1.77 18.12 4.76
N ARG A 74 0.88 18.90 4.13
CA ARG A 74 -0.58 18.75 4.19
C ARG A 74 -1.13 17.49 3.51
N PHE A 75 -0.26 16.67 2.92
CA PHE A 75 -0.59 15.41 2.27
C PHE A 75 -0.19 14.20 3.12
N ARG A 76 0.12 14.40 4.42
CA ARG A 76 0.40 13.29 5.33
C ARG A 76 -0.78 12.33 5.40
N GLU A 77 -2.00 12.85 5.48
CA GLU A 77 -3.24 12.10 5.38
C GLU A 77 -3.70 12.09 3.91
N ALA A 78 -3.69 10.93 3.25
CA ALA A 78 -4.07 10.75 1.84
C ALA A 78 -5.26 9.80 1.67
#